data_AF-A0A8J2ZWK3-F1
#
_entry.id   AF-A0A8J2ZWK3-F1
#
_cell.length_a   1.000
_cell.length_b   1.000
_cell.length_c   1.000
_cell.angle_alpha   90.00
_cell.angle_beta   90.00
_cell.angle_gamma   90.00
#
_symmetry.space_group_name_H-M   'P 1'
#
loop_
_entity.id
_entity.type
_entity.pdbx_description
1 polymer ?
#
loop_
_entity_poly.entity_id
_entity_poly.type
_entity_poly.pdbx_seq_one_letter_code
_entity_poly.pdbx_strand_id
1 'polypeptide(L)'
;MSALTFIKNVSRPLRIKYYDWKHWNDLKNKIKRHGRDVPKMEQEIQYINKPGIVFSFDDSFRVDGWYKHVRDLFGYYDIKATFNVNAFHHFEGQREHTQEEIDQLLELQSHGHEIAHHTYKHQNAVLYANEFGIKKWIEDEIEPLFNWLEKQQHSKTREKFKRPVSFAFPFFVKDDKTIKALSPKYFKVVRGGPNEKLVTPFNQTGVIPSIDIDKNLIPNPRNIKKLIRHLKQSRCNIILTCHSVLEDNINWHDFDFGEEGEDAGQYRISPETLSYIIKEAKKKNLEFYTTSEIAGIATFIDENFENHVRDILSIPSDQWIKISDLISIKELDLSNKEINNLDGLQYFLNLEKLDISNNDINDLRLVERLPKLKNIINQSKLKEEIV
;
A
#
# COMPACT_ATOMS: atom_id res chain seq x y z
N MET A 1 44.71 18.19 12.60
CA MET A 1 43.38 18.71 12.22
C MET A 1 42.42 17.52 12.14
N SER A 2 41.33 17.51 12.92
CA SER A 2 40.38 16.39 12.90
C SER A 2 39.54 16.43 11.62
N ALA A 3 39.04 15.27 11.16
CA ALA A 3 38.18 15.17 9.99
C ALA A 3 36.92 16.09 10.08
N LEU A 4 36.53 16.47 11.29
CA LEU A 4 35.46 17.43 11.57
C LEU A 4 35.80 18.88 11.16
N THR A 5 37.07 19.27 11.17
CA THR A 5 37.49 20.63 10.79
C THR A 5 37.53 20.80 9.27
N PHE A 6 37.79 19.73 8.51
CA PHE A 6 37.85 19.77 7.04
C PHE A 6 36.47 19.93 6.40
N ILE A 7 35.43 19.31 6.97
CA ILE A 7 34.05 19.37 6.45
C ILE A 7 33.47 20.78 6.55
N LYS A 8 33.87 21.58 7.55
CA LYS A 8 33.42 22.98 7.72
C LYS A 8 33.92 23.94 6.63
N ASN A 9 34.89 23.56 5.80
CA ASN A 9 35.42 24.39 4.70
C ASN A 9 35.01 23.90 3.30
N VAL A 10 34.20 22.83 3.21
CA VAL A 10 33.68 22.33 1.94
C VAL A 10 32.44 23.13 1.53
N SER A 11 32.38 23.56 0.26
CA SER A 11 31.25 24.33 -0.29
C SER A 11 29.92 23.59 -0.10
N ARG A 12 28.82 24.33 0.14
CA ARG A 12 27.46 23.79 0.37
C ARG A 12 27.05 22.70 -0.64
N PRO A 13 27.36 22.81 -1.96
CA PRO A 13 27.04 21.77 -2.95
C PRO A 13 27.80 20.44 -2.73
N LEU A 14 29.05 20.50 -2.28
CA LEU A 14 29.87 19.31 -2.04
C LEU A 14 29.43 18.56 -0.76
N ARG A 15 28.95 19.28 0.26
CA ARG A 15 28.34 18.66 1.45
C ARG A 15 27.06 17.92 1.10
N ILE A 16 26.17 18.52 0.32
CA ILE A 16 24.92 17.90 -0.13
C ILE A 16 25.21 16.59 -0.89
N LYS A 17 26.17 16.61 -1.82
CA LYS A 17 26.61 15.39 -2.54
C LYS A 17 27.17 14.30 -1.62
N TYR A 18 27.92 14.68 -0.57
CA TYR A 18 28.46 13.72 0.40
C TYR A 18 27.37 13.10 1.26
N TYR A 19 26.42 13.89 1.78
CA TYR A 19 25.32 13.38 2.60
C TYR A 19 24.38 12.49 1.77
N ASP A 20 24.07 12.88 0.52
CA ASP A 20 23.33 12.04 -0.42
C ASP A 20 24.07 10.71 -0.67
N TRP A 21 25.35 10.78 -1.04
CA TRP A 21 26.16 9.57 -1.24
C TRP A 21 26.19 8.67 0.00
N LYS A 22 26.40 9.24 1.20
CA LYS A 22 26.46 8.49 2.46
C LYS A 22 25.12 7.82 2.78
N HIS A 23 24.01 8.54 2.62
CA HIS A 23 22.66 8.01 2.82
C HIS A 23 22.39 6.81 1.90
N TRP A 24 22.62 6.96 0.60
CA TRP A 24 22.38 5.88 -0.37
C TRP A 24 23.33 4.69 -0.21
N ASN A 25 24.55 4.92 0.25
CA ASN A 25 25.50 3.84 0.50
C ASN A 25 25.15 3.05 1.78
N ASP A 26 24.65 3.74 2.82
CA ASP A 26 24.10 3.10 4.02
C ASP A 26 22.85 2.27 3.69
N LEU A 27 21.91 2.86 2.94
CA LEU A 27 20.70 2.20 2.42
C LEU A 27 21.05 0.88 1.73
N LYS A 28 22.00 0.93 0.79
CA LYS A 28 22.51 -0.24 0.08
C LYS A 28 23.06 -1.31 1.02
N ASN A 29 23.88 -0.93 2.00
CA ASN A 29 24.52 -1.88 2.91
C ASN A 29 23.50 -2.56 3.83
N LYS A 30 22.47 -1.83 4.25
CA LYS A 30 21.33 -2.36 5.01
C LYS A 30 20.50 -3.33 4.18
N ILE A 31 20.11 -2.98 2.95
CA ILE A 31 19.37 -3.88 2.04
C ILE A 31 20.12 -5.19 1.82
N LYS A 32 21.42 -5.10 1.50
CA LYS A 32 22.28 -6.28 1.32
C LYS A 32 22.36 -7.15 2.57
N ARG A 33 22.38 -6.54 3.76
CA ARG A 33 22.47 -7.26 5.02
C ARG A 33 21.19 -8.04 5.29
N HIS A 34 20.03 -7.40 5.19
CA HIS A 34 18.75 -8.03 5.49
C HIS A 34 18.35 -9.10 4.47
N GLY A 35 18.77 -8.95 3.21
CA GLY A 35 18.55 -9.97 2.19
C GLY A 35 19.38 -11.25 2.34
N ARG A 36 20.34 -11.31 3.28
CA ARG A 36 21.15 -12.52 3.49
C ARG A 36 20.36 -13.65 4.13
N ASP A 37 19.40 -13.31 4.97
CA ASP A 37 18.67 -14.27 5.80
C ASP A 37 17.40 -14.80 5.10
N VAL A 38 17.08 -14.30 3.90
CA VAL A 38 15.93 -14.75 3.11
C VAL A 38 16.31 -15.96 2.26
N PRO A 39 15.58 -17.09 2.34
CA PRO A 39 15.83 -18.26 1.52
C PRO A 39 15.80 -17.93 0.03
N LYS A 40 16.84 -18.34 -0.70
CA LYS A 40 16.92 -18.16 -2.15
C LYS A 40 16.32 -19.38 -2.84
N MET A 41 15.04 -19.28 -3.21
CA MET A 41 14.42 -20.28 -4.09
C MET A 41 14.84 -20.02 -5.54
N GLU A 42 14.93 -21.09 -6.33
CA GLU A 42 15.32 -21.04 -7.74
C GLU A 42 14.34 -20.23 -8.58
N GLN A 43 13.04 -20.38 -8.33
CA GLN A 43 11.97 -19.68 -9.02
C GLN A 43 11.47 -18.47 -8.23
N GLU A 44 11.15 -17.38 -8.95
CA GLU A 44 10.49 -16.21 -8.40
C GLU A 44 8.98 -16.33 -8.62
N ILE A 45 8.24 -16.41 -7.52
CA ILE A 45 6.79 -16.59 -7.45
C ILE A 45 6.20 -15.34 -6.80
N GLN A 46 5.23 -14.71 -7.48
CA GLN A 46 4.51 -13.54 -6.96
C GLN A 46 3.90 -13.84 -5.58
N TYR A 47 3.87 -12.86 -4.69
CA TYR A 47 3.33 -12.96 -3.32
C TYR A 47 4.06 -13.91 -2.36
N ILE A 48 5.07 -14.66 -2.83
CA ILE A 48 5.86 -15.59 -2.01
C ILE A 48 7.30 -15.08 -1.84
N ASN A 49 7.99 -14.82 -2.96
CA ASN A 49 9.41 -14.48 -2.92
C ASN A 49 9.89 -13.59 -4.09
N LYS A 50 9.00 -13.23 -5.02
CA LYS A 50 9.32 -12.28 -6.08
C LYS A 50 9.42 -10.88 -5.47
N PRO A 51 10.59 -10.22 -5.50
CA PRO A 51 10.76 -8.93 -4.84
C PRO A 51 9.93 -7.84 -5.52
N GLY A 52 9.37 -6.94 -4.73
CA GLY A 52 8.57 -5.83 -5.24
C GLY A 52 8.66 -4.55 -4.42
N ILE A 53 7.97 -3.53 -4.91
CA ILE A 53 7.87 -2.20 -4.32
C ILE A 53 6.42 -1.99 -3.88
N VAL A 54 6.24 -1.39 -2.71
CA VAL A 54 4.96 -0.83 -2.27
C VAL A 54 5.07 0.68 -2.30
N PHE A 55 4.22 1.36 -3.05
CA PHE A 55 3.99 2.78 -2.84
C PHE A 55 2.93 2.94 -1.75
N SER A 56 3.25 3.72 -0.71
CA SER A 56 2.36 3.96 0.41
C SER A 56 2.16 5.47 0.57
N PHE A 57 0.91 5.93 0.55
CA PHE A 57 0.55 7.35 0.56
C PHE A 57 -0.11 7.73 1.88
N ASP A 58 0.37 8.81 2.51
CA ASP A 58 -0.07 9.27 3.84
C ASP A 58 -0.79 10.61 3.79
N ASP A 59 -1.74 10.76 4.72
CA ASP A 59 -2.57 11.93 5.01
C ASP A 59 -3.77 12.12 4.07
N SER A 60 -4.97 11.98 4.65
CA SER A 60 -6.23 12.06 3.91
C SER A 60 -6.53 13.39 3.22
N PHE A 61 -5.89 14.49 3.60
CA PHE A 61 -6.14 15.77 2.92
C PHE A 61 -5.54 15.87 1.51
N ARG A 62 -4.91 14.79 1.05
CA ARG A 62 -4.24 14.70 -0.24
C ARG A 62 -4.97 13.78 -1.23
N VAL A 63 -6.17 13.32 -0.87
CA VAL A 63 -6.98 12.35 -1.65
C VAL A 63 -7.20 12.81 -3.08
N ASP A 64 -7.57 14.07 -3.32
CA ASP A 64 -7.76 14.59 -4.68
C ASP A 64 -6.51 14.47 -5.55
N GLY A 65 -5.34 14.79 -4.98
CA GLY A 65 -4.05 14.68 -5.66
C GLY A 65 -3.70 13.22 -5.96
N TRP A 66 -3.97 12.32 -5.03
CA TRP A 66 -3.81 10.89 -5.24
C TRP A 66 -4.70 10.40 -6.38
N TYR A 67 -6.00 10.66 -6.28
CA TYR A 67 -6.96 10.18 -7.27
C TYR A 67 -6.63 10.71 -8.66
N LYS A 68 -6.42 12.03 -8.79
CA LYS A 68 -6.13 12.67 -10.08
C LYS A 68 -4.87 12.13 -10.76
N HIS A 69 -3.79 11.92 -10.00
CA HIS A 69 -2.49 11.59 -10.58
C HIS A 69 -2.14 10.11 -10.53
N VAL A 70 -2.61 9.38 -9.52
CA VAL A 70 -2.31 7.96 -9.32
C VAL A 70 -3.24 7.08 -10.12
N ARG A 71 -4.55 7.36 -10.19
CA ARG A 71 -5.53 6.49 -10.87
C ARG A 71 -5.09 6.12 -12.29
N ASP A 72 -4.87 7.12 -13.14
CA ASP A 72 -4.54 6.88 -14.54
C ASP A 72 -3.10 6.35 -14.71
N LEU A 73 -2.15 6.87 -13.92
CA LEU A 73 -0.75 6.44 -13.98
C LEU A 73 -0.60 4.97 -13.57
N PHE A 74 -1.21 4.58 -12.46
CA PHE A 74 -1.07 3.23 -11.90
C PHE A 74 -1.96 2.26 -12.65
N GLY A 75 -3.12 2.69 -13.15
CA GLY A 75 -3.93 1.93 -14.10
C GLY A 75 -3.18 1.63 -15.40
N TYR A 76 -2.46 2.61 -15.97
CA TYR A 76 -1.65 2.40 -17.19
C TYR A 76 -0.54 1.37 -17.00
N TYR A 77 0.17 1.41 -15.87
CA TYR A 77 1.21 0.42 -15.57
C TYR A 77 0.67 -0.87 -14.99
N ASP A 78 -0.62 -0.89 -14.65
CA ASP A 78 -1.30 -1.95 -13.93
C ASP A 78 -0.51 -2.37 -12.68
N ILE A 79 -0.48 -1.45 -11.72
CA ILE A 79 0.20 -1.61 -10.43
C ILE A 79 -0.71 -1.19 -9.27
N LYS A 80 -0.40 -1.65 -8.07
CA LYS A 80 -1.16 -1.36 -6.85
C LYS A 80 -0.39 -0.47 -5.87
N ALA A 81 -1.12 0.13 -4.94
CA ALA A 81 -0.61 1.03 -3.91
C ALA A 81 -1.39 0.84 -2.59
N THR A 82 -0.88 1.44 -1.52
CA THR A 82 -1.59 1.57 -0.23
C THR A 82 -1.82 3.05 0.08
N PHE A 83 -3.05 3.43 0.41
CA PHE A 83 -3.44 4.77 0.86
C PHE A 83 -3.83 4.70 2.34
N ASN A 84 -3.08 5.38 3.19
CA ASN A 84 -3.29 5.40 4.64
C ASN A 84 -4.19 6.59 4.99
N VAL A 85 -5.41 6.31 5.43
CA VAL A 85 -6.46 7.33 5.62
C VAL A 85 -6.80 7.58 7.08
N ASN A 86 -7.17 8.82 7.36
CA ASN A 86 -7.68 9.33 8.62
C ASN A 86 -9.02 10.04 8.39
N ALA A 87 -9.88 10.12 9.40
CA ALA A 87 -11.27 10.55 9.19
C ALA A 87 -11.41 12.07 8.97
N PHE A 88 -10.48 12.87 9.49
CA PHE A 88 -10.50 14.33 9.36
C PHE A 88 -9.25 14.83 8.67
N HIS A 89 -9.42 15.77 7.76
CA HIS A 89 -8.33 16.57 7.21
C HIS A 89 -7.62 17.29 8.37
N HIS A 90 -6.30 17.42 8.37
CA HIS A 90 -5.60 18.09 9.51
C HIS A 90 -5.57 19.60 9.38
N PHE A 91 -5.77 20.09 8.15
CA PHE A 91 -5.91 21.50 7.80
C PHE A 91 -7.40 21.84 7.60
N GLU A 92 -7.68 23.08 7.20
CA GLU A 92 -9.05 23.53 6.86
C GLU A 92 -10.07 23.32 8.00
N GLY A 93 -9.67 23.60 9.24
CA GLY A 93 -10.55 23.51 10.41
C GLY A 93 -10.88 22.07 10.84
N GLN A 94 -10.03 21.10 10.48
CA GLN A 94 -10.24 19.69 10.75
C GLN A 94 -11.55 19.12 10.20
N ARG A 95 -11.88 19.48 8.96
CA ARG A 95 -13.12 19.04 8.31
C ARG A 95 -13.13 17.53 8.03
N GLU A 96 -14.34 17.00 7.88
CA GLU A 96 -14.56 15.64 7.37
C GLU A 96 -14.30 15.55 5.87
N HIS A 97 -14.20 14.31 5.38
CA HIS A 97 -14.21 14.03 3.94
C HIS A 97 -15.55 14.42 3.32
N THR A 98 -15.50 15.00 2.13
CA THR A 98 -16.68 15.13 1.27
C THR A 98 -17.07 13.77 0.69
N GLN A 99 -18.32 13.62 0.25
CA GLN A 99 -18.74 12.38 -0.44
C GLN A 99 -17.92 12.12 -1.72
N GLU A 100 -17.42 13.16 -2.37
CA GLU A 100 -16.56 13.03 -3.55
C GLU A 100 -15.20 12.40 -3.18
N GLU A 101 -14.56 12.86 -2.10
CA GLU A 101 -13.31 12.26 -1.60
C GLU A 101 -13.51 10.79 -1.19
N ILE A 102 -14.66 10.46 -0.58
CA ILE A 102 -15.04 9.08 -0.26
C ILE A 102 -15.20 8.23 -1.54
N ASP A 103 -15.91 8.76 -2.54
CA ASP A 103 -16.09 8.08 -3.83
C ASP A 103 -14.75 7.84 -4.54
N GLN A 104 -13.85 8.83 -4.52
CA GLN A 104 -12.50 8.71 -5.09
C GLN A 104 -11.67 7.61 -4.40
N LEU A 105 -11.71 7.55 -3.06
CA LEU A 105 -11.02 6.50 -2.30
C LEU A 105 -11.58 5.11 -2.60
N LEU A 106 -12.90 4.98 -2.72
CA LEU A 106 -13.55 3.71 -3.06
C LEU A 106 -13.32 3.30 -4.51
N GLU A 107 -13.17 4.26 -5.42
CA GLU A 107 -12.74 3.97 -6.78
C GLU A 107 -11.27 3.53 -6.83
N LEU A 108 -10.36 4.15 -6.04
CA LEU A 108 -8.99 3.64 -5.90
C LEU A 108 -9.00 2.20 -5.36
N GLN A 109 -9.83 1.92 -4.36
CA GLN A 109 -10.01 0.57 -3.81
C GLN A 109 -10.52 -0.41 -4.88
N SER A 110 -11.51 -0.03 -5.68
CA SER A 110 -12.12 -0.92 -6.68
C SER A 110 -11.15 -1.32 -7.79
N HIS A 111 -10.08 -0.55 -7.99
CA HIS A 111 -8.93 -0.88 -8.85
C HIS A 111 -7.83 -1.69 -8.13
N GLY A 112 -8.16 -2.28 -6.98
CA GLY A 112 -7.31 -3.19 -6.22
C GLY A 112 -6.27 -2.51 -5.33
N HIS A 113 -6.34 -1.19 -5.12
CA HIS A 113 -5.50 -0.50 -4.14
C HIS A 113 -5.97 -0.79 -2.71
N GLU A 114 -5.04 -0.75 -1.75
CA GLU A 114 -5.37 -0.91 -0.33
C GLU A 114 -5.72 0.44 0.30
N ILE A 115 -6.85 0.48 1.02
CA ILE A 115 -7.15 1.54 1.99
C ILE A 115 -6.73 1.04 3.37
N ALA A 116 -5.77 1.74 3.98
CA ALA A 116 -5.14 1.38 5.23
C ALA A 116 -5.43 2.41 6.33
N HIS A 117 -5.23 2.00 7.59
CA HIS A 117 -5.60 2.80 8.75
C HIS A 117 -4.49 3.79 9.13
N HIS A 118 -4.84 5.06 9.30
CA HIS A 118 -3.91 6.13 9.68
C HIS A 118 -4.39 6.95 10.88
N THR A 119 -5.09 6.31 11.82
CA THR A 119 -5.75 6.89 13.00
C THR A 119 -6.89 7.85 12.69
N TYR A 120 -7.77 8.08 13.67
CA TYR A 120 -8.98 8.88 13.47
C TYR A 120 -8.68 10.36 13.22
N LYS A 121 -7.85 10.98 14.08
CA LYS A 121 -7.49 12.40 14.02
C LYS A 121 -5.99 12.64 13.82
N HIS A 122 -5.25 11.61 13.37
CA HIS A 122 -3.80 11.70 13.12
C HIS A 122 -3.01 12.10 14.35
N GLN A 123 -3.40 11.56 15.50
CA GLN A 123 -2.70 11.80 16.75
C GLN A 123 -1.39 10.99 16.81
N ASN A 124 -0.37 11.61 17.41
CA ASN A 124 0.89 10.93 17.68
C ASN A 124 0.69 9.86 18.77
N ALA A 125 0.83 8.60 18.39
CA ALA A 125 0.55 7.45 19.25
C ALA A 125 1.32 7.47 20.58
N VAL A 126 2.61 7.80 20.54
CA VAL A 126 3.48 7.76 21.73
C VAL A 126 3.18 8.92 22.67
N LEU A 127 3.04 10.14 22.13
CA LEU A 127 2.73 11.31 22.94
C LEU A 127 1.35 11.15 23.59
N TYR A 128 0.34 10.76 22.82
CA TYR A 128 -1.01 10.56 23.31
C TYR A 128 -1.07 9.47 24.38
N ALA A 129 -0.45 8.31 24.13
CA ALA A 129 -0.46 7.20 25.07
C ALA A 129 0.31 7.52 26.38
N ASN A 130 1.34 8.37 26.32
CA ASN A 130 2.05 8.82 27.52
C ASN A 130 1.22 9.78 28.37
N GLU A 131 0.41 10.63 27.74
CA GLU A 131 -0.43 11.61 28.44
C GLU A 131 -1.72 10.99 28.98
N PHE A 132 -2.41 10.21 28.15
CA PHE A 132 -3.78 9.74 28.41
C PHE A 132 -3.88 8.22 28.62
N GLY A 133 -2.81 7.48 28.34
CA GLY A 133 -2.78 6.02 28.41
C GLY A 133 -3.10 5.32 27.08
N ILE A 134 -2.47 4.16 26.86
CA ILE A 134 -2.59 3.39 25.61
C ILE A 134 -4.02 2.93 25.32
N LYS A 135 -4.79 2.57 26.36
CA LYS A 135 -6.19 2.14 26.20
C LYS A 135 -7.05 3.26 25.63
N LYS A 136 -6.90 4.47 26.20
CA LYS A 136 -7.62 5.65 25.76
C LYS A 136 -7.24 6.05 24.34
N TRP A 137 -5.95 5.97 23.98
CA TRP A 137 -5.53 6.17 22.59
C TRP A 137 -6.22 5.21 21.61
N ILE A 138 -6.35 3.93 21.94
CA ILE A 138 -7.06 2.96 21.09
C ILE A 138 -8.55 3.32 20.94
N GLU A 139 -9.21 3.63 22.06
CA GLU A 139 -10.63 4.01 22.12
C GLU A 139 -10.93 5.30 21.36
N ASP A 140 -9.96 6.22 21.28
CA ASP A 140 -10.14 7.53 20.66
C ASP A 140 -9.63 7.59 19.20
N GLU A 141 -8.63 6.78 18.81
CA GLU A 141 -7.95 6.89 17.51
C GLU A 141 -8.03 5.64 16.63
N ILE A 142 -8.13 4.44 17.21
CA ILE A 142 -8.07 3.20 16.44
C ILE A 142 -9.47 2.70 16.12
N GLU A 143 -10.27 2.46 17.16
CA GLU A 143 -11.63 1.94 17.01
C GLU A 143 -12.57 2.93 16.29
N PRO A 144 -12.50 4.26 16.56
CA PRO A 144 -13.37 5.21 15.86
C PRO A 144 -13.14 5.29 14.35
N LEU A 145 -11.91 5.11 13.86
CA LEU A 145 -11.67 5.11 12.42
C LEU A 145 -12.23 3.85 11.74
N PHE A 146 -12.17 2.67 12.38
CA PHE A 146 -12.88 1.49 11.85
C PHE A 146 -14.39 1.77 11.75
N ASN A 147 -14.99 2.29 12.82
CA ASN A 147 -16.41 2.67 12.83
C ASN A 147 -16.76 3.74 11.79
N TRP A 148 -15.83 4.65 11.50
CA TRP A 148 -16.01 5.66 10.46
C TRP A 148 -15.99 5.03 9.07
N LEU A 149 -14.99 4.19 8.76
CA LEU A 149 -14.86 3.49 7.48
C LEU A 149 -16.09 2.62 7.17
N GLU A 150 -16.60 1.89 8.16
CA GLU A 150 -17.78 1.00 8.01
C GLU A 150 -19.07 1.75 7.64
N LYS A 151 -19.17 3.03 7.99
CA LYS A 151 -20.33 3.88 7.68
C LYS A 151 -20.25 4.50 6.29
N GLN A 152 -19.07 4.52 5.67
CA GLN A 152 -18.89 5.10 4.36
C GLN A 152 -19.25 4.09 3.27
N GLN A 153 -19.74 4.62 2.15
CA GLN A 153 -19.99 3.86 0.94
C GLN A 153 -19.91 4.78 -0.27
N HIS A 154 -19.67 4.18 -1.43
CA HIS A 154 -19.65 4.92 -2.68
C HIS A 154 -21.09 5.33 -3.00
N SER A 155 -21.29 6.60 -3.33
CA SER A 155 -22.59 7.21 -3.65
C SER A 155 -23.36 6.46 -4.76
N LYS A 156 -22.65 5.85 -5.71
CA LYS A 156 -23.23 5.14 -6.87
C LYS A 156 -23.23 3.63 -6.70
N THR A 157 -22.06 3.02 -6.49
CA THR A 157 -21.92 1.56 -6.47
C THR A 157 -22.35 0.95 -5.15
N ARG A 158 -22.48 1.76 -4.09
CA ARG A 158 -22.73 1.32 -2.70
C ARG A 158 -21.63 0.42 -2.14
N GLU A 159 -20.50 0.29 -2.82
CA GLU A 159 -19.32 -0.41 -2.31
C GLU A 159 -18.85 0.27 -1.02
N LYS A 160 -18.42 -0.54 -0.05
CA LYS A 160 -17.89 -0.07 1.24
C LYS A 160 -16.39 -0.28 1.30
N PHE A 161 -15.74 0.42 2.22
CA PHE A 161 -14.32 0.18 2.49
C PHE A 161 -14.09 -1.24 2.98
N LYS A 162 -13.02 -1.87 2.48
CA LYS A 162 -12.52 -3.14 3.01
C LYS A 162 -11.85 -2.91 4.35
N ARG A 163 -11.98 -3.89 5.25
CA ARG A 163 -11.37 -3.82 6.57
C ARG A 163 -9.85 -3.64 6.44
N PRO A 164 -9.27 -2.56 7.00
CA PRO A 164 -7.83 -2.35 6.95
C PRO A 164 -7.03 -3.53 7.52
N VAL A 165 -6.02 -3.96 6.77
CA VAL A 165 -5.08 -5.01 7.18
C VAL A 165 -3.80 -4.42 7.79
N SER A 166 -3.38 -3.27 7.25
CA SER A 166 -2.19 -2.55 7.65
C SER A 166 -2.52 -1.21 8.31
N PHE A 167 -1.58 -0.74 9.11
CA PHE A 167 -1.66 0.53 9.83
C PHE A 167 -0.39 1.34 9.64
N ALA A 168 -0.52 2.65 9.54
CA ALA A 168 0.57 3.61 9.46
C ALA A 168 0.56 4.53 10.69
N PHE A 169 1.68 4.60 11.41
CA PHE A 169 1.83 5.55 12.51
C PHE A 169 1.98 6.99 11.98
N PRO A 170 1.08 7.93 12.38
CA PRO A 170 1.30 9.36 12.16
C PRO A 170 2.69 9.80 12.60
N PHE A 171 3.32 10.67 11.81
CA PHE A 171 4.67 11.19 12.05
C PHE A 171 5.76 10.12 12.16
N PHE A 172 5.48 8.88 11.76
CA PHE A 172 6.38 7.73 11.89
C PHE A 172 6.74 7.34 13.35
N VAL A 173 6.09 7.94 14.34
CA VAL A 173 6.42 7.81 15.76
C VAL A 173 5.70 6.61 16.38
N LYS A 174 6.47 5.71 16.97
CA LYS A 174 6.03 4.45 17.59
C LYS A 174 6.99 4.01 18.69
N ASP A 175 6.51 3.15 19.57
CA ASP A 175 7.30 2.45 20.60
C ASP A 175 6.81 1.00 20.78
N ASP A 176 7.50 0.22 21.61
CA ASP A 176 7.13 -1.19 21.81
C ASP A 176 5.73 -1.38 22.41
N LYS A 177 5.24 -0.41 23.20
CA LYS A 177 3.91 -0.49 23.83
C LYS A 177 2.82 -0.30 22.79
N THR A 178 2.93 0.74 21.97
CA THR A 178 2.00 1.06 20.87
C THR A 178 2.00 -0.04 19.81
N ILE A 179 3.17 -0.58 19.45
CA ILE A 179 3.27 -1.71 18.51
C ILE A 179 2.52 -2.94 19.02
N LYS A 180 2.78 -3.36 20.26
CA LYS A 180 2.15 -4.55 20.87
C LYS A 180 0.64 -4.40 21.07
N ALA A 181 0.19 -3.17 21.29
CA ALA A 181 -1.23 -2.87 21.42
C ALA A 181 -1.99 -3.05 20.08
N LEU A 182 -1.32 -2.79 18.95
CA LEU A 182 -1.93 -2.83 17.63
C LEU A 182 -1.77 -4.16 16.90
N SER A 183 -0.57 -4.75 16.89
CA SER A 183 -0.27 -5.94 16.09
C SER A 183 0.10 -7.14 16.97
N PRO A 184 -0.50 -8.32 16.75
CA PRO A 184 -1.40 -8.68 15.65
C PRO A 184 -2.89 -8.41 15.89
N LYS A 185 -3.27 -7.76 17.00
CA LYS A 185 -4.67 -7.68 17.47
C LYS A 185 -5.62 -6.99 16.47
N TYR A 186 -5.28 -5.79 16.02
CA TYR A 186 -6.08 -5.00 15.10
C TYR A 186 -5.56 -5.08 13.66
N PHE A 187 -4.23 -5.18 13.51
CA PHE A 187 -3.56 -5.14 12.20
C PHE A 187 -2.53 -6.24 12.06
N LYS A 188 -2.40 -6.76 10.85
CA LYS A 188 -1.38 -7.78 10.52
C LYS A 188 0.00 -7.16 10.61
N VAL A 189 0.16 -5.95 10.09
CA VAL A 189 1.41 -5.19 10.13
C VAL A 189 1.17 -3.73 10.50
N VAL A 190 2.15 -3.13 11.16
CA VAL A 190 2.19 -1.71 11.51
C VAL A 190 3.45 -1.07 10.90
N ARG A 191 3.27 0.01 10.14
CA ARG A 191 4.32 0.76 9.47
C ARG A 191 4.66 2.00 10.28
N GLY A 192 5.94 2.29 10.41
CA GLY A 192 6.42 3.58 10.91
C GLY A 192 7.85 3.83 10.45
N GLY A 193 8.54 4.74 11.15
CA GLY A 193 9.80 5.28 10.66
C GLY A 193 10.87 4.22 10.45
N PRO A 194 11.87 4.50 9.59
CA PRO A 194 12.94 3.57 9.32
C PRO A 194 13.63 3.14 10.63
N ASN A 195 13.58 1.84 10.92
CA ASN A 195 14.37 1.22 11.98
C ASN A 195 15.72 0.74 11.39
N GLU A 196 16.45 -0.14 12.09
CA GLU A 196 17.65 -0.80 11.54
C GLU A 196 17.36 -1.54 10.22
N LYS A 197 16.12 -2.03 10.04
CA LYS A 197 15.63 -2.76 8.85
C LYS A 197 15.00 -1.81 7.83
N LEU A 198 15.26 -2.06 6.55
CA LEU A 198 14.83 -1.22 5.41
C LEU A 198 14.06 -1.98 4.33
N VAL A 199 14.05 -3.31 4.42
CA VAL A 199 13.35 -4.19 3.50
C VAL A 199 12.66 -5.28 4.32
N THR A 200 11.64 -5.87 3.73
CA THR A 200 10.78 -6.84 4.39
C THR A 200 10.58 -8.08 3.50
N PRO A 201 10.74 -9.31 4.03
CA PRO A 201 10.23 -10.48 3.33
C PRO A 201 8.68 -10.48 3.34
N PHE A 202 8.08 -11.45 2.65
CA PHE A 202 6.63 -11.66 2.68
C PHE A 202 6.14 -12.25 4.01
N ASN A 203 4.82 -12.22 4.20
CA ASN A 203 4.09 -12.86 5.31
C ASN A 203 4.61 -12.44 6.69
N GLN A 204 4.92 -11.15 6.85
CA GLN A 204 5.35 -10.59 8.12
C GLN A 204 4.17 -10.28 9.04
N THR A 205 4.46 -10.17 10.33
CA THR A 205 3.51 -9.71 11.35
C THR A 205 4.25 -8.79 12.30
N GLY A 206 3.60 -7.71 12.75
CA GLY A 206 4.24 -6.67 13.55
C GLY A 206 4.80 -5.55 12.70
N VAL A 207 6.01 -5.07 13.03
CA VAL A 207 6.56 -3.84 12.40
C VAL A 207 7.10 -4.10 11.01
N ILE A 208 6.69 -3.27 10.05
CA ILE A 208 7.25 -3.22 8.71
C ILE A 208 7.92 -1.86 8.45
N PRO A 209 9.18 -1.81 7.97
CA PRO A 209 9.86 -0.55 7.75
C PRO A 209 9.41 0.11 6.44
N SER A 210 9.49 1.43 6.41
CA SER A 210 9.27 2.22 5.21
C SER A 210 10.35 3.29 5.05
N ILE A 211 10.50 3.79 3.83
CA ILE A 211 11.47 4.84 3.48
C ILE A 211 10.72 5.94 2.76
N ASP A 212 10.85 7.15 3.27
CA ASP A 212 10.25 8.33 2.65
C ASP A 212 11.06 8.72 1.42
N ILE A 213 10.35 8.96 0.32
CA ILE A 213 10.94 9.39 -0.94
C ILE A 213 10.48 10.78 -1.36
N ASP A 214 9.84 11.52 -0.47
CA ASP A 214 9.46 12.92 -0.62
C ASP A 214 10.17 13.81 0.42
N LYS A 215 9.74 15.07 0.59
CA LYS A 215 10.38 16.12 1.40
C LYS A 215 11.65 16.74 0.82
N ASN A 216 12.67 15.93 0.49
CA ASN A 216 13.97 16.41 0.00
C ASN A 216 14.82 15.33 -0.71
N LEU A 217 14.28 14.12 -0.86
CA LEU A 217 14.90 13.02 -1.59
C LEU A 217 14.34 12.96 -3.01
N ILE A 218 14.66 13.94 -3.86
CA ILE A 218 14.40 13.75 -5.30
C ILE A 218 15.18 12.49 -5.68
N PRO A 219 14.50 11.40 -6.07
CA PRO A 219 15.17 10.15 -6.28
C PRO A 219 16.09 10.30 -7.50
N ASN A 220 17.37 10.55 -7.25
CA ASN A 220 18.34 10.64 -8.33
C ASN A 220 18.23 9.35 -9.16
N PRO A 221 18.06 9.43 -10.49
CA PRO A 221 17.93 8.27 -11.36
C PRO A 221 18.94 7.15 -11.09
N ARG A 222 20.18 7.51 -10.74
CA ARG A 222 21.26 6.58 -10.38
C ARG A 222 21.01 5.85 -9.07
N ASN A 223 20.41 6.53 -8.10
CA ASN A 223 20.15 6.01 -6.78
C ASN A 223 18.95 5.04 -6.78
N ILE A 224 17.89 5.37 -7.50
CA ILE A 224 16.77 4.44 -7.78
C ILE A 224 17.24 3.17 -8.50
N LYS A 225 18.06 3.31 -9.55
CA LYS A 225 18.65 2.15 -10.25
C LYS A 225 19.47 1.27 -9.31
N LYS A 226 20.26 1.88 -8.41
CA LYS A 226 21.01 1.13 -7.39
C LYS A 226 20.07 0.45 -6.41
N LEU A 227 19.04 1.13 -5.92
CA LEU A 227 18.05 0.58 -5.00
C LEU A 227 17.40 -0.68 -5.58
N ILE A 228 16.80 -0.56 -6.76
CA ILE A 228 16.12 -1.65 -7.47
C ILE A 228 17.05 -2.85 -7.68
N ARG A 229 18.30 -2.61 -8.09
CA ARG A 229 19.29 -3.69 -8.26
C ARG A 229 19.56 -4.45 -6.97
N HIS A 230 19.65 -3.78 -5.82
CA HIS A 230 19.89 -4.47 -4.55
C HIS A 230 18.63 -5.14 -4.02
N LEU A 231 17.45 -4.58 -4.26
CA LEU A 231 16.18 -5.20 -3.92
C LEU A 231 15.99 -6.53 -4.66
N LYS A 232 16.31 -6.56 -5.95
CA LYS A 232 16.31 -7.80 -6.74
C LYS A 232 17.23 -8.86 -6.15
N GLN A 233 18.41 -8.45 -5.67
CA GLN A 233 19.40 -9.34 -5.06
C GLN A 233 18.97 -9.83 -3.67
N SER A 234 18.23 -9.02 -2.91
CA SER A 234 17.80 -9.38 -1.55
C SER A 234 16.57 -10.29 -1.52
N ARG A 235 15.79 -10.37 -2.61
CA ARG A 235 14.50 -11.10 -2.65
C ARG A 235 13.53 -10.62 -1.56
N CYS A 236 13.64 -9.35 -1.21
CA CYS A 236 12.75 -8.69 -0.25
C CYS A 236 11.93 -7.61 -0.95
N ASN A 237 10.94 -7.10 -0.24
CA ASN A 237 10.11 -5.98 -0.63
C ASN A 237 10.58 -4.70 0.06
N ILE A 238 10.23 -3.56 -0.51
CA ILE A 238 10.46 -2.23 0.08
C ILE A 238 9.15 -1.45 0.06
N ILE A 239 8.90 -0.68 1.12
CA ILE A 239 7.82 0.29 1.16
C ILE A 239 8.42 1.68 0.98
N LEU A 240 7.94 2.40 -0.02
CA LEU A 240 8.29 3.78 -0.32
C LEU A 240 7.13 4.67 0.09
N THR A 241 7.32 5.45 1.15
CA THR A 241 6.30 6.39 1.62
C THR A 241 6.34 7.67 0.78
N CYS A 242 5.15 8.12 0.42
CA CYS A 242 4.86 9.37 -0.26
C CYS A 242 3.70 10.07 0.46
N HIS A 243 3.52 11.36 0.24
CA HIS A 243 2.37 12.11 0.73
C HIS A 243 1.66 12.76 -0.46
N SER A 244 2.08 13.92 -0.96
CA SER A 244 1.45 14.52 -2.15
C SER A 244 1.98 13.96 -3.46
N VAL A 245 1.07 13.74 -4.42
CA VAL A 245 1.44 13.58 -5.84
C VAL A 245 1.05 14.85 -6.57
N LEU A 246 2.04 15.62 -7.02
CA LEU A 246 1.84 16.92 -7.66
C LEU A 246 2.84 17.12 -8.79
N GLU A 247 2.42 17.74 -9.89
CA GLU A 247 3.33 18.15 -10.96
C GLU A 247 4.37 19.16 -10.45
N ASP A 248 5.58 19.12 -11.01
CA ASP A 248 6.72 19.93 -10.55
C ASP A 248 6.48 21.46 -10.67
N ASN A 249 5.57 21.87 -11.55
CA ASN A 249 5.18 23.26 -11.81
C ASN A 249 4.10 23.79 -10.85
N ILE A 250 3.46 22.94 -10.05
CA ILE A 250 2.40 23.36 -9.12
C ILE A 250 3.01 24.04 -7.90
N ASN A 251 2.54 25.25 -7.61
CA ASN A 251 2.93 25.99 -6.43
C ASN A 251 2.10 25.51 -5.24
N TRP A 252 2.77 25.17 -4.14
CA TRP A 252 2.09 24.72 -2.93
C TRP A 252 1.18 25.80 -2.34
N HIS A 253 1.54 27.07 -2.50
CA HIS A 253 0.75 28.20 -2.00
C HIS A 253 -0.55 28.44 -2.79
N ASP A 254 -0.78 27.70 -3.88
CA ASP A 254 -2.07 27.71 -4.57
C ASP A 254 -3.12 26.91 -3.78
N PHE A 255 -2.70 26.07 -2.83
CA PHE A 255 -3.57 25.39 -1.89
C PHE A 255 -3.72 26.25 -0.62
N ASP A 256 -4.95 26.63 -0.28
CA ASP A 256 -5.26 27.49 0.87
C ASP A 256 -5.30 26.71 2.19
N PHE A 257 -4.17 26.12 2.57
CA PHE A 257 -4.03 25.37 3.83
C PHE A 257 -3.52 26.22 5.01
N GLY A 258 -3.40 27.54 4.82
CA GLY A 258 -2.86 28.47 5.80
C GLY A 258 -1.38 28.23 6.15
N GLU A 259 -0.87 29.00 7.12
CA GLU A 259 0.54 28.92 7.56
C GLU A 259 0.90 27.53 8.13
N GLU A 260 -0.06 26.85 8.79
CA GLU A 260 0.13 25.51 9.36
C GLU A 260 0.43 24.46 8.28
N GLY A 261 -0.05 24.68 7.04
CA GLY A 261 0.13 23.79 5.90
C GLY A 261 1.43 24.00 5.11
N GLU A 262 2.21 25.05 5.37
CA GLU A 262 3.39 25.38 4.55
C GLU A 262 4.43 24.25 4.53
N ASP A 263 4.73 23.68 5.70
CA ASP A 263 5.70 22.58 5.83
C ASP A 263 5.22 21.30 5.13
N ALA A 264 3.89 21.11 5.03
CA ALA A 264 3.30 19.95 4.37
C ALA A 264 3.58 19.94 2.86
N GLY A 265 3.89 21.09 2.26
CA GLY A 265 4.23 21.22 0.84
C GLY A 265 5.59 20.68 0.45
N GLN A 266 6.47 20.44 1.43
CA GLN A 266 7.75 19.79 1.18
C GLN A 266 7.53 18.31 0.79
N TYR A 267 6.52 17.66 1.36
CA TYR A 267 6.23 16.24 1.17
C TYR A 267 5.45 15.98 -0.12
N ARG A 268 6.14 16.13 -1.24
CA ARG A 268 5.59 15.91 -2.59
C ARG A 268 6.53 15.11 -3.48
N ILE A 269 5.92 14.34 -4.39
CA ILE A 269 6.58 13.61 -5.47
C ILE A 269 5.84 13.85 -6.78
N SER A 270 6.58 13.93 -7.88
CA SER A 270 5.96 14.15 -9.20
C SER A 270 5.51 12.84 -9.88
N PRO A 271 4.41 12.88 -10.67
CA PRO A 271 4.01 11.75 -11.51
C PRO A 271 5.14 11.23 -12.40
N GLU A 272 6.01 12.10 -12.90
CA GLU A 272 7.18 11.77 -13.72
C GLU A 272 8.18 10.92 -12.93
N THR A 273 8.42 11.28 -11.66
CA THR A 273 9.31 10.55 -10.76
C THR A 273 8.74 9.17 -10.45
N LEU A 274 7.46 9.07 -10.13
CA LEU A 274 6.77 7.79 -9.93
C LEU A 274 6.87 6.92 -11.19
N SER A 275 6.56 7.48 -12.36
CA SER A 275 6.69 6.79 -13.65
C SER A 275 8.11 6.26 -13.89
N TYR A 276 9.13 7.05 -13.56
CA TYR A 276 10.52 6.62 -13.69
C TYR A 276 10.85 5.43 -12.79
N ILE A 277 10.45 5.47 -11.51
CA ILE A 277 10.64 4.35 -10.58
C ILE A 277 9.96 3.10 -11.11
N ILE A 278 8.71 3.24 -11.57
CA ILE A 278 7.91 2.11 -12.09
C ILE A 278 8.60 1.46 -13.29
N LYS A 279 9.02 2.28 -14.27
CA LYS A 279 9.72 1.80 -15.47
C LYS A 279 11.01 1.06 -15.12
N GLU A 280 11.82 1.61 -14.21
CA GLU A 280 13.08 0.97 -13.82
C GLU A 280 12.88 -0.33 -13.05
N ALA A 281 11.85 -0.42 -12.22
CA ALA A 281 11.51 -1.64 -11.48
C ALA A 281 10.96 -2.73 -12.41
N LYS A 282 10.05 -2.40 -13.33
CA LYS A 282 9.54 -3.33 -14.35
C LYS A 282 10.66 -3.86 -15.26
N LYS A 283 11.62 -3.00 -15.68
CA LYS A 283 12.84 -3.44 -16.42
C LYS A 283 13.69 -4.47 -15.68
N LYS A 284 13.54 -4.58 -14.36
CA LYS A 284 14.26 -5.55 -13.50
C LYS A 284 13.36 -6.68 -13.01
N ASN A 285 12.16 -6.80 -13.55
CA ASN A 285 11.17 -7.83 -13.20
C ASN A 285 10.87 -7.82 -11.69
N LEU A 286 10.67 -6.62 -11.14
CA LEU A 286 10.08 -6.42 -9.82
C LEU A 286 8.58 -6.23 -9.97
N GLU A 287 7.85 -6.60 -8.93
CA GLU A 287 6.40 -6.41 -8.83
C GLU A 287 6.04 -5.17 -8.01
N PHE A 288 4.76 -4.84 -8.01
CA PHE A 288 4.19 -3.78 -7.19
C PHE A 288 3.07 -4.37 -6.35
N TYR A 289 3.17 -4.18 -5.05
CA TYR A 289 2.26 -4.78 -4.08
C TYR A 289 1.58 -3.71 -3.24
N THR A 290 0.48 -4.08 -2.61
CA THR A 290 -0.03 -3.38 -1.44
C THR A 290 0.73 -3.80 -0.18
N THR A 291 0.52 -3.08 0.93
CA THR A 291 1.05 -3.45 2.25
C THR A 291 0.37 -4.73 2.78
N SER A 292 -0.92 -4.93 2.51
CA SER A 292 -1.63 -6.18 2.81
C SER A 292 -1.04 -7.39 2.11
N GLU A 293 -0.68 -7.27 0.83
CA GLU A 293 -0.12 -8.36 0.03
C GLU A 293 1.26 -8.78 0.52
N ILE A 294 2.14 -7.82 0.84
CA ILE A 294 3.45 -8.15 1.44
C ILE A 294 3.30 -8.74 2.85
N ALA A 295 2.23 -8.39 3.57
CA ALA A 295 1.88 -9.00 4.85
C ALA A 295 1.30 -10.42 4.69
N GLY A 296 1.12 -10.90 3.46
CA GLY A 296 0.65 -12.23 3.13
C GLY A 296 -0.88 -12.40 3.22
N ILE A 297 -1.62 -11.30 3.21
CA ILE A 297 -3.08 -11.28 3.32
C ILE A 297 -3.70 -10.98 1.96
N ALA A 298 -4.67 -11.80 1.57
CA ALA A 298 -5.45 -11.60 0.37
C ALA A 298 -6.58 -10.59 0.64
N THR A 299 -6.81 -9.70 -0.31
CA THR A 299 -7.93 -8.75 -0.32
C THR A 299 -8.81 -8.99 -1.53
N PHE A 300 -10.12 -8.99 -1.33
CA PHE A 300 -11.12 -9.20 -2.37
C PHE A 300 -12.00 -7.96 -2.48
N ILE A 301 -12.18 -7.44 -3.69
CA ILE A 301 -13.00 -6.24 -3.92
C ILE A 301 -14.49 -6.62 -3.94
N ASP A 302 -14.83 -7.69 -4.64
CA ASP A 302 -16.19 -8.22 -4.65
C ASP A 302 -16.48 -9.01 -3.36
N GLU A 303 -17.54 -8.62 -2.65
CA GLU A 303 -17.93 -9.26 -1.38
C GLU A 303 -18.47 -10.68 -1.60
N ASN A 304 -19.17 -10.95 -2.71
CA ASN A 304 -19.66 -12.29 -3.01
C ASN A 304 -18.52 -13.23 -3.36
N PHE A 305 -17.50 -12.74 -4.07
CA PHE A 305 -16.27 -13.50 -4.28
C PHE A 305 -15.57 -13.82 -2.96
N GLU A 306 -15.38 -12.81 -2.09
CA GLU A 306 -14.77 -13.01 -0.77
C GLU A 306 -15.52 -14.06 0.05
N ASN A 307 -16.85 -13.92 0.14
CA ASN A 307 -17.72 -14.83 0.91
C ASN A 307 -17.62 -16.26 0.39
N HIS A 308 -17.62 -16.46 -0.93
CA HIS A 308 -17.49 -17.79 -1.50
C HIS A 308 -16.14 -18.44 -1.17
N VAL A 309 -15.04 -17.67 -1.19
CA VAL A 309 -13.71 -18.15 -0.80
C VAL A 309 -13.67 -18.50 0.69
N ARG A 310 -14.32 -17.69 1.54
CA ARG A 310 -14.46 -17.97 2.97
C ARG A 310 -15.19 -19.29 3.22
N ASP A 311 -16.25 -19.55 2.48
CA ASP A 311 -17.00 -20.81 2.58
C ASP A 311 -16.13 -22.02 2.20
N ILE A 312 -15.42 -21.94 1.07
CA ILE A 312 -14.50 -23.01 0.63
C ILE A 312 -13.44 -23.31 1.70
N LEU A 313 -12.86 -22.27 2.30
CA LEU A 313 -11.77 -22.41 3.27
C LEU A 313 -12.26 -22.58 4.72
N SER A 314 -13.57 -22.45 4.97
CA SER A 314 -14.17 -22.39 6.30
C SER A 314 -13.52 -21.32 7.21
N ILE A 315 -13.24 -20.14 6.66
CA ILE A 315 -12.63 -19.01 7.38
C ILE A 315 -13.71 -18.01 7.82
N PRO A 316 -13.86 -17.72 9.13
CA PRO A 316 -14.85 -16.76 9.61
C PRO A 316 -14.54 -15.32 9.17
N SER A 317 -15.55 -14.46 9.14
CA SER A 317 -15.45 -13.07 8.64
C SER A 317 -14.49 -12.18 9.43
N ASP A 318 -14.24 -12.51 10.71
CA ASP A 318 -13.33 -11.76 11.57
C ASP A 318 -11.84 -12.10 11.36
N GLN A 319 -11.54 -13.15 10.58
CA GLN A 319 -10.19 -13.60 10.26
C GLN A 319 -9.76 -13.20 8.84
N TRP A 320 -8.45 -12.95 8.69
CA TRP A 320 -7.84 -12.70 7.38
C TRP A 320 -7.67 -13.99 6.58
N ILE A 321 -7.99 -13.92 5.29
CA ILE A 321 -7.65 -14.96 4.30
C ILE A 321 -6.18 -14.79 3.95
N LYS A 322 -5.35 -15.81 4.21
CA LYS A 322 -3.92 -15.74 3.86
C LYS A 322 -3.75 -16.15 2.41
N ILE A 323 -2.84 -15.49 1.70
CA ILE A 323 -2.48 -15.86 0.32
C ILE A 323 -2.00 -17.32 0.26
N SER A 324 -1.32 -17.80 1.31
CA SER A 324 -0.87 -19.19 1.40
C SER A 324 -1.99 -20.22 1.31
N ASP A 325 -3.19 -19.88 1.78
CA ASP A 325 -4.33 -20.80 1.84
C ASP A 325 -4.92 -20.98 0.43
N LEU A 326 -4.90 -19.91 -0.39
CA LEU A 326 -5.39 -19.88 -1.77
C LEU A 326 -4.50 -20.66 -2.75
N ILE A 327 -3.20 -20.79 -2.44
CA ILE A 327 -2.25 -21.57 -3.27
C ILE A 327 -2.64 -23.06 -3.33
N SER A 328 -3.41 -23.56 -2.37
CA SER A 328 -3.86 -24.96 -2.35
C SER A 328 -4.99 -25.26 -3.34
N ILE A 329 -5.71 -24.22 -3.80
CA ILE A 329 -6.91 -24.36 -4.63
C ILE A 329 -6.52 -24.57 -6.09
N LYS A 330 -7.06 -25.64 -6.70
CA LYS A 330 -6.85 -26.01 -8.11
C LYS A 330 -8.08 -25.83 -9.00
N GLU A 331 -9.26 -25.86 -8.41
CA GLU A 331 -10.52 -25.71 -9.11
C GLU A 331 -11.37 -24.73 -8.31
N LEU A 332 -11.93 -23.73 -8.97
CA LEU A 332 -12.72 -22.67 -8.35
C LEU A 332 -13.98 -22.43 -9.18
N ASP A 333 -15.13 -22.60 -8.55
CA ASP A 333 -16.44 -22.36 -9.16
C ASP A 333 -17.03 -21.06 -8.61
N LEU A 334 -16.94 -20.00 -9.40
CA LEU A 334 -17.54 -18.69 -9.13
C LEU A 334 -18.86 -18.53 -9.88
N SER A 335 -19.44 -19.59 -10.44
CA SER A 335 -20.62 -19.47 -11.30
C SER A 335 -21.85 -19.01 -10.53
N ASN A 336 -22.63 -18.11 -11.16
CA ASN A 336 -23.89 -17.59 -10.60
C ASN A 336 -23.74 -17.06 -9.15
N LYS A 337 -22.71 -16.24 -8.92
CA LYS A 337 -22.40 -15.65 -7.60
C LYS A 337 -22.62 -14.15 -7.55
N GLU A 338 -23.21 -13.55 -8.59
CA GLU A 338 -23.40 -12.11 -8.70
C GLU A 338 -22.09 -11.33 -8.54
N ILE A 339 -21.01 -11.90 -9.08
CA ILE A 339 -19.67 -11.29 -9.06
C ILE A 339 -19.56 -10.32 -10.24
N ASN A 340 -18.95 -9.16 -10.00
CA ASN A 340 -18.63 -8.20 -11.06
C ASN A 340 -17.14 -7.80 -11.08
N ASN A 341 -16.39 -8.09 -10.01
CA ASN A 341 -14.97 -7.77 -9.90
C ASN A 341 -14.16 -9.00 -9.47
N LEU A 342 -13.11 -9.32 -10.26
CA LEU A 342 -12.25 -10.49 -10.04
C LEU A 342 -10.97 -10.19 -9.22
N ASP A 343 -10.79 -8.97 -8.71
CA ASP A 343 -9.68 -8.68 -7.80
C ASP A 343 -9.70 -9.62 -6.58
N GLY A 344 -8.59 -10.34 -6.42
CA GLY A 344 -8.45 -11.48 -5.52
C GLY A 344 -8.06 -12.77 -6.26
N LEU A 345 -8.46 -12.90 -7.54
CA LEU A 345 -8.16 -14.07 -8.37
C LEU A 345 -6.66 -14.26 -8.59
N GLN A 346 -5.87 -13.19 -8.63
CA GLN A 346 -4.42 -13.23 -8.84
C GLN A 346 -3.64 -14.04 -7.78
N TYR A 347 -4.25 -14.31 -6.61
CA TYR A 347 -3.63 -15.08 -5.54
C TYR A 347 -3.73 -16.60 -5.73
N PHE A 348 -4.56 -17.08 -6.65
CA PHE A 348 -4.78 -18.52 -6.90
C PHE A 348 -3.71 -19.11 -7.83
N LEU A 349 -2.45 -19.09 -7.39
CA LEU A 349 -1.28 -19.40 -8.20
C LEU A 349 -1.22 -20.84 -8.74
N ASN A 350 -2.03 -21.75 -8.20
CA ASN A 350 -2.14 -23.13 -8.67
C ASN A 350 -3.48 -23.48 -9.31
N LEU A 351 -4.33 -22.47 -9.60
CA LEU A 351 -5.63 -22.71 -10.21
C LEU A 351 -5.46 -23.30 -11.61
N GLU A 352 -6.14 -24.41 -11.87
CA GLU A 352 -6.13 -25.13 -13.15
C GLU A 352 -7.49 -25.05 -13.86
N LYS A 353 -8.58 -24.92 -13.10
CA LYS A 353 -9.95 -24.77 -13.63
C LYS A 353 -10.68 -23.62 -12.93
N LEU A 354 -11.34 -22.78 -13.73
CA LEU A 354 -12.13 -21.65 -13.26
C LEU A 354 -13.49 -21.63 -13.97
N ASP A 355 -14.58 -21.59 -13.21
CA ASP A 355 -15.91 -21.26 -13.75
C ASP A 355 -16.31 -19.87 -13.25
N ILE A 356 -16.58 -18.95 -14.17
CA ILE A 356 -17.09 -17.60 -13.89
C ILE A 356 -18.41 -17.33 -14.60
N SER A 357 -19.07 -18.37 -15.10
CA SER A 357 -20.32 -18.24 -15.84
C SER A 357 -21.44 -17.59 -15.01
N ASN A 358 -22.40 -16.96 -15.70
CA ASN A 358 -23.58 -16.35 -15.10
C ASN A 358 -23.28 -15.22 -14.10
N ASN A 359 -22.22 -14.46 -14.33
CA ASN A 359 -21.84 -13.25 -13.60
C ASN A 359 -21.78 -12.02 -14.54
N ASP A 360 -21.62 -10.81 -13.99
CA ASP A 360 -21.47 -9.55 -14.74
C ASP A 360 -20.01 -9.08 -14.75
N ILE A 361 -19.12 -9.94 -15.22
CA ILE A 361 -17.68 -9.70 -15.25
C ILE A 361 -17.29 -9.18 -16.63
N ASN A 362 -16.84 -7.91 -16.66
CA ASN A 362 -16.42 -7.25 -17.89
C ASN A 362 -14.89 -7.19 -18.06
N ASP A 363 -14.13 -7.34 -16.97
CA ASP A 363 -12.67 -7.34 -16.98
C ASP A 363 -12.11 -8.75 -16.73
N LEU A 364 -11.48 -9.33 -17.76
CA LEU A 364 -10.87 -10.67 -17.70
C LEU A 364 -9.34 -10.63 -17.63
N ARG A 365 -8.71 -9.45 -17.48
CA ARG A 365 -7.24 -9.31 -17.48
C ARG A 365 -6.55 -10.14 -16.39
N LEU A 366 -7.21 -10.36 -15.25
CA LEU A 366 -6.67 -11.19 -14.16
C LEU A 366 -6.67 -12.68 -14.48
N VAL A 367 -7.65 -13.16 -15.28
CA VAL A 367 -7.72 -14.56 -15.73
C VAL A 367 -6.49 -14.92 -16.56
N GLU A 368 -6.10 -14.03 -17.48
CA GLU A 368 -4.96 -14.22 -18.40
C GLU A 368 -3.61 -14.35 -17.69
N ARG A 369 -3.53 -13.98 -16.41
CA ARG A 369 -2.30 -13.94 -15.62
C ARG A 369 -2.13 -15.13 -14.68
N LEU A 370 -3.13 -16.00 -14.59
CA LEU A 370 -3.07 -17.19 -13.76
C LEU A 370 -2.07 -18.20 -14.38
N PRO A 371 -0.96 -18.52 -13.70
CA PRO A 371 0.17 -19.19 -14.33
C PRO A 371 -0.09 -20.67 -14.65
N LYS A 372 -1.16 -21.28 -14.11
CA LYS A 372 -1.50 -22.70 -14.27
C LYS A 372 -2.90 -22.94 -14.81
N LEU A 373 -3.65 -21.90 -15.16
CA LEU A 373 -5.03 -22.05 -15.61
C LEU A 373 -5.05 -22.75 -16.98
N LYS A 374 -5.86 -23.80 -17.09
CA LYS A 374 -5.99 -24.62 -18.31
C LYS A 374 -7.39 -24.60 -18.89
N ASN A 375 -8.40 -24.54 -18.01
CA ASN A 375 -9.80 -24.58 -18.42
C ASN A 375 -10.55 -23.41 -17.80
N ILE A 376 -11.29 -22.69 -18.63
CA ILE A 376 -12.20 -21.63 -18.20
C ILE A 376 -13.59 -21.87 -18.77
N ILE A 377 -14.59 -21.74 -17.91
CA ILE A 377 -15.99 -21.66 -18.30
C ILE A 377 -16.43 -20.21 -18.07
N ASN A 378 -16.75 -19.51 -19.15
CA ASN A 378 -17.24 -18.14 -19.11
C ASN A 378 -18.43 -18.02 -20.08
N GLN A 379 -19.63 -18.28 -19.58
CA GLN A 379 -20.87 -18.07 -20.30
C GLN A 379 -21.59 -16.89 -19.65
N SER A 380 -21.91 -15.85 -20.42
CA SER A 380 -22.67 -14.72 -19.94
C SER A 380 -24.09 -15.14 -19.58
N LYS A 381 -24.69 -14.50 -18.57
CA LYS A 381 -26.10 -14.67 -18.25
C LYS A 381 -26.92 -14.34 -19.51
N LEU A 382 -27.68 -15.31 -20.05
CA LEU A 382 -28.62 -15.03 -21.14
C LEU A 382 -29.59 -13.96 -20.62
N LYS A 383 -29.56 -12.77 -21.21
CA LYS A 383 -30.61 -11.78 -20.97
C LYS A 383 -31.87 -12.35 -21.60
N GLU A 384 -32.76 -12.92 -20.79
CA GLU A 384 -34.14 -13.13 -21.21
C GLU A 384 -34.73 -11.75 -21.46
N GLU A 385 -34.70 -11.31 -22.71
CA GLU A 385 -35.51 -10.19 -23.17
C GLU A 385 -36.97 -10.61 -23.01
N ILE A 386 -37.60 -10.15 -21.93
CA ILE A 386 -39.06 -10.19 -21.80
C ILE A 386 -39.58 -9.17 -22.83
N VAL A 387 -40.08 -9.70 -23.95
CA VAL A 387 -40.75 -8.97 -25.04
C VAL A 387 -42.03 -8.28 -24.56
#